data_AF-A0A317JSZ0-F1
#
_entry.id   AF-A0A317JSZ0-F1
#
_cell.length_a   1.000
_cell.length_b   1.000
_cell.length_c   1.000
_cell.angle_alpha   90.00
_cell.angle_beta   90.00
_cell.angle_gamma   90.00
#
_symmetry.space_group_name_H-M   'P 1'
#
loop_
_entity.id
_entity.type
_entity.pdbx_description
1 polymer ?
#
loop_
_entity_poly.entity_id
_entity_poly.type
_entity_poly.pdbx_seq_one_letter_code
_entity_poly.pdbx_strand_id
1 'polypeptide(L)'
;GPPGPGIAALTRLYADQLARIAATEHPGRFRLLVAAESAGALIAAAMGASGLPWRPDVHDAILADLLGEASPVGGQPRRLAELAARIAEAFGVRQLHADSPAELLKAFARAGVELPNTRAWVLRGVEHPAVPLVLEYKELYRIWTAHGWAWRDAWVADGRFHPEYVPGGVVSGRWATRGGGALQIPKVIRRAVVADPGWTFVVADAGQLEPRVLAAVSGDERLAEAGGAGDLYAALARDAFAGDRARAKVALLGAMYGQTGGAAVPALAVLKRNYPTAFGYVEAAARTGEAGGLVRSWLGRTCPPGSVGFADGEEADPDAGADPQSPRARAARSRGRFTRNFVIQGTAAEWASTLLATLRTALAGTEAELVFFQHDEVIVHCPAEQADAVAEAVTASGARATALLFGDTPVRFPLDTSIVDCYADAA
;
A
#
# COMPACT_ATOMS: atom_id res chain seq x y z
N GLY A 1 -5.97 -7.63 33.63
CA GLY A 1 -7.10 -6.80 33.15
C GLY A 1 -8.41 -7.31 33.76
N PRO A 2 -9.52 -6.58 33.63
CA PRO A 2 -10.83 -7.10 33.99
C PRO A 2 -11.11 -8.40 33.22
N PRO A 3 -11.92 -9.33 33.78
CA PRO A 3 -12.30 -10.54 33.06
C PRO A 3 -12.95 -10.16 31.73
N GLY A 4 -12.56 -10.86 30.68
CA GLY A 4 -13.16 -10.69 29.35
C GLY A 4 -14.68 -10.98 29.38
N PRO A 5 -15.42 -10.56 28.35
CA PRO A 5 -16.85 -10.82 28.26
C PRO A 5 -17.11 -12.34 28.34
N GLY A 6 -18.04 -12.75 29.21
CA GLY A 6 -18.45 -14.15 29.31
C GLY A 6 -19.17 -14.66 28.05
N ILE A 7 -19.23 -15.98 27.87
CA ILE A 7 -19.77 -16.61 26.65
C ILE A 7 -21.20 -16.13 26.30
N ALA A 8 -22.06 -15.91 27.30
CA ALA A 8 -23.41 -15.42 27.07
C ALA A 8 -23.45 -14.00 26.46
N ALA A 9 -22.51 -13.13 26.85
CA ALA A 9 -22.39 -11.80 26.28
C ALA A 9 -21.87 -11.88 24.84
N LEU A 10 -20.88 -12.74 24.58
CA LEU A 10 -20.35 -12.99 23.24
C LEU A 10 -21.41 -13.56 22.29
N THR A 11 -22.21 -14.52 22.73
CA THR A 11 -23.30 -15.09 21.92
C THR A 11 -24.36 -14.05 21.58
N ARG A 12 -24.74 -13.18 22.53
CA ARG A 12 -25.66 -12.06 22.26
C ARG A 12 -25.09 -11.06 21.25
N LEU A 13 -23.82 -10.69 21.40
CA LEU A 13 -23.14 -9.80 20.46
C LEU A 13 -23.10 -10.41 19.06
N TYR A 14 -22.75 -11.70 18.95
CA TYR A 14 -22.71 -12.40 17.67
C TYR A 14 -24.10 -12.47 17.01
N ALA A 15 -25.17 -12.73 17.78
CA ALA A 15 -26.53 -12.71 17.26
C ALA A 15 -26.95 -11.31 16.76
N ASP A 16 -26.61 -10.24 17.49
CA ASP A 16 -26.85 -8.86 17.05
C ASP A 16 -26.08 -8.53 15.77
N GLN A 17 -24.81 -8.94 15.67
CA GLN A 17 -24.01 -8.80 14.46
C GLN A 17 -24.66 -9.50 13.26
N LEU A 18 -25.11 -10.75 13.41
CA LEU A 18 -25.80 -11.48 12.34
C LEU A 18 -27.09 -10.78 11.89
N ALA A 19 -27.88 -10.25 12.83
CA ALA A 19 -29.10 -9.51 12.53
C ALA A 19 -28.79 -8.22 11.74
N ARG A 20 -27.75 -7.47 12.13
CA ARG A 20 -27.32 -6.27 11.40
C ARG A 20 -26.80 -6.58 10.01
N ILE A 21 -26.02 -7.66 9.86
CA ILE A 21 -25.53 -8.13 8.56
C ILE A 21 -26.72 -8.47 7.65
N ALA A 22 -27.74 -9.16 8.18
CA ALA A 22 -28.95 -9.51 7.44
C ALA A 22 -29.76 -8.30 6.97
N ALA A 23 -29.65 -7.17 7.65
CA ALA A 23 -30.33 -5.92 7.30
C ALA A 23 -29.57 -5.03 6.30
N THR A 24 -28.37 -5.42 5.86
CA THR A 24 -27.61 -4.67 4.84
C THR A 24 -28.19 -4.86 3.43
N GLU A 25 -27.88 -3.95 2.52
CA GLU A 25 -28.33 -4.01 1.11
C GLU A 25 -27.92 -5.31 0.40
N HIS A 26 -26.73 -5.82 0.73
CA HIS A 26 -26.20 -7.07 0.18
C HIS A 26 -25.68 -7.99 1.30
N PRO A 27 -26.57 -8.70 2.03
CA PRO A 27 -26.20 -9.47 3.23
C PRO A 27 -25.12 -10.52 2.99
N GLY A 28 -25.13 -11.19 1.84
CA GLY A 28 -24.11 -12.19 1.49
C GLY A 28 -22.72 -11.58 1.33
N ARG A 29 -22.63 -10.44 0.63
CA ARG A 29 -21.37 -9.72 0.42
C ARG A 29 -20.82 -9.18 1.73
N PHE A 30 -21.68 -8.55 2.54
CA PHE A 30 -21.26 -7.99 3.82
C PHE A 30 -20.87 -9.08 4.83
N ARG A 31 -21.53 -10.25 4.80
CA ARG A 31 -21.10 -11.41 5.59
C ARG A 31 -19.70 -11.88 5.20
N LEU A 32 -19.38 -11.91 3.90
CA LEU A 32 -18.04 -12.25 3.43
C LEU A 32 -16.99 -11.24 3.91
N LEU A 33 -17.29 -9.94 3.87
CA LEU A 33 -16.43 -8.89 4.44
C LEU A 33 -16.12 -9.16 5.92
N VAL A 34 -17.16 -9.40 6.73
CA VAL A 34 -17.00 -9.67 8.18
C VAL A 34 -16.16 -10.93 8.42
N ALA A 35 -16.38 -11.98 7.63
CA ALA A 35 -15.60 -13.22 7.73
C ALA A 35 -14.12 -13.01 7.36
N ALA A 36 -13.86 -12.29 6.26
CA ALA A 36 -12.51 -11.99 5.80
C ALA A 36 -11.74 -11.10 6.79
N GLU A 37 -12.39 -10.08 7.37
CA GLU A 37 -11.78 -9.23 8.41
C GLU A 37 -11.49 -10.02 9.70
N SER A 38 -12.40 -10.90 10.11
CA SER A 38 -12.20 -11.75 11.29
C SER A 38 -11.05 -12.73 11.09
N ALA A 39 -10.97 -13.36 9.91
CA ALA A 39 -9.83 -14.20 9.54
C ALA A 39 -8.54 -13.37 9.48
N GLY A 40 -8.59 -12.16 8.95
CA GLY A 40 -7.45 -11.24 8.91
C GLY A 40 -6.91 -10.90 10.29
N ALA A 41 -7.79 -10.63 11.27
CA ALA A 41 -7.39 -10.42 12.67
C ALA A 41 -6.64 -11.63 13.26
N LEU A 42 -7.11 -12.85 12.97
CA LEU A 42 -6.44 -14.07 13.42
C LEU A 42 -5.09 -14.28 12.72
N ILE A 43 -5.03 -14.02 11.41
CA ILE A 43 -3.80 -14.14 10.60
C ILE A 43 -2.75 -13.13 11.06
N ALA A 44 -3.14 -11.89 11.34
CA ALA A 44 -2.25 -10.88 11.89
C ALA A 44 -1.63 -11.31 13.21
N ALA A 45 -2.42 -11.89 14.11
CA ALA A 45 -1.91 -12.43 15.37
C ALA A 45 -0.96 -13.61 15.15
N ALA A 46 -1.28 -14.51 14.22
CA ALA A 46 -0.42 -15.64 13.85
C ALA A 46 0.91 -15.19 13.23
N MET A 47 0.88 -14.22 12.31
CA MET A 47 2.09 -13.61 11.72
C MET A 47 2.94 -12.93 12.78
N GLY A 48 2.33 -12.18 13.71
CA GLY A 48 3.06 -11.54 14.80
C GLY A 48 3.73 -12.56 15.75
N ALA A 49 3.08 -13.69 16.01
CA ALA A 49 3.63 -14.78 16.82
C ALA A 49 4.73 -15.56 16.09
N SER A 50 4.52 -15.89 14.81
CA SER A 50 5.47 -16.68 14.01
C SER A 50 6.69 -15.86 13.65
N GLY A 51 6.51 -14.59 13.30
CA GLY A 51 7.56 -13.69 12.82
C GLY A 51 8.11 -14.09 11.45
N LEU A 52 8.67 -13.11 10.73
CA LEU A 52 9.38 -13.34 9.47
C LEU A 52 10.84 -13.70 9.77
N PRO A 53 11.38 -14.84 9.29
CA PRO A 53 12.79 -15.18 9.48
C PRO A 53 13.72 -14.04 9.06
N TRP A 54 14.67 -13.72 9.94
CA TRP A 54 15.54 -12.56 9.80
C TRP A 54 16.95 -12.87 10.30
N ARG A 55 17.96 -12.39 9.57
CA ARG A 55 19.38 -12.52 9.89
C ARG A 55 19.95 -11.18 10.37
N PRO A 56 20.08 -10.95 11.69
CA PRO A 56 20.58 -9.70 12.23
C PRO A 56 22.02 -9.40 11.80
N ASP A 57 22.85 -10.43 11.70
CA ASP A 57 24.24 -10.31 11.25
C ASP A 57 24.34 -9.83 9.79
N VAL A 58 23.47 -10.34 8.92
CA VAL A 58 23.38 -9.89 7.52
C VAL A 58 22.85 -8.45 7.45
N HIS A 59 21.83 -8.13 8.26
CA HIS A 59 21.33 -6.76 8.38
C HIS A 59 22.47 -5.79 8.73
N ASP A 60 23.28 -6.15 9.73
CA ASP A 60 24.35 -5.29 10.25
C ASP A 60 25.47 -5.09 9.24
N ALA A 61 25.83 -6.15 8.53
CA ALA A 61 26.78 -6.06 7.43
C ALA A 61 26.29 -5.11 6.33
N ILE A 62 25.01 -5.20 5.94
CA ILE A 62 24.41 -4.30 4.95
C ILE A 62 24.47 -2.84 5.43
N LEU A 63 24.12 -2.57 6.69
CA LEU A 63 24.18 -1.22 7.23
C LEU A 63 25.62 -0.71 7.34
N ALA A 64 26.57 -1.54 7.74
CA ALA A 64 27.98 -1.17 7.80
C ALA A 64 28.52 -0.82 6.40
N ASP A 65 28.18 -1.60 5.38
CA ASP A 65 28.58 -1.35 3.98
C ASP A 65 27.96 -0.06 3.44
N LEU A 66 26.68 0.17 3.73
CA LEU A 66 25.93 1.33 3.21
C LEU A 66 26.23 2.62 3.95
N LEU A 67 26.32 2.58 5.29
CA LEU A 67 26.33 3.76 6.16
C LEU A 67 27.69 3.98 6.84
N GLY A 68 28.60 3.01 6.76
CA GLY A 68 29.85 2.99 7.52
C GLY A 68 29.63 2.65 8.99
N GLU A 69 30.66 2.88 9.80
CA GLU A 69 30.63 2.64 11.24
C GLU A 69 29.51 3.45 11.91
N ALA A 70 28.80 2.78 12.82
CA ALA A 70 27.81 3.42 13.68
C ALA A 70 28.48 4.42 14.63
N SER A 71 27.80 5.52 14.94
CA SER A 71 28.33 6.52 15.88
C SER A 71 28.44 5.94 17.29
N PRO A 72 29.64 5.94 17.92
CA PRO A 72 29.84 5.43 19.28
C PRO A 72 29.07 6.20 20.36
N VAL A 73 28.75 7.47 20.09
CA VAL A 73 28.08 8.40 21.01
C VAL A 73 26.61 8.64 20.64
N GLY A 74 26.07 7.85 19.71
CA GLY A 74 24.80 8.14 19.07
C GLY A 74 24.91 9.24 18.00
N GLY A 75 23.94 9.29 17.09
CA GLY A 75 23.94 10.22 15.96
C GLY A 75 24.24 9.57 14.61
N GLN A 76 24.58 10.38 13.61
CA GLN A 76 24.72 9.93 12.23
C GLN A 76 25.90 8.96 12.05
N PRO A 77 25.70 7.86 11.31
CA PRO A 77 26.77 6.99 10.85
C PRO A 77 27.81 7.75 10.02
N ARG A 78 29.03 7.21 9.99
CA ARG A 78 30.20 7.85 9.36
C ARG A 78 29.92 8.40 7.97
N ARG A 79 29.31 7.61 7.08
CA ARG A 79 29.09 8.03 5.68
C ARG A 79 28.08 9.17 5.56
N LEU A 80 27.07 9.22 6.43
CA LEU A 80 26.12 10.33 6.47
C LEU A 80 26.79 11.62 6.97
N ALA A 81 27.65 11.52 7.98
CA ALA A 81 28.43 12.66 8.47
C ALA A 81 29.40 13.19 7.39
N GLU A 82 30.09 12.29 6.68
CA GLU A 82 30.98 12.64 5.56
C GLU A 82 30.20 13.31 4.41
N LEU A 83 29.04 12.78 4.05
CA LEU A 83 28.17 13.40 3.04
C LEU A 83 27.66 14.78 3.48
N ALA A 84 27.23 14.94 4.74
CA ALA A 84 26.81 16.23 5.26
C ALA A 84 27.93 17.28 5.19
N ALA A 85 29.18 16.89 5.51
CA ALA A 85 30.34 17.76 5.38
C ALA A 85 30.62 18.16 3.93
N ARG A 86 30.59 17.20 2.98
CA ARG A 86 30.77 17.47 1.54
C ARG A 86 29.66 18.32 0.95
N ILE A 87 28.42 18.15 1.42
CA ILE A 87 27.29 19.00 1.02
C ILE A 87 27.52 20.43 1.51
N ALA A 88 27.93 20.61 2.77
CA ALA A 88 28.23 21.92 3.33
C ALA A 88 29.37 22.61 2.55
N GLU A 89 30.44 21.89 2.23
CA GLU A 89 31.54 22.37 1.38
C GLU A 89 31.07 22.79 0.00
N ALA A 90 30.21 21.99 -0.65
CA ALA A 90 29.65 22.30 -1.97
C ALA A 90 28.77 23.55 -1.99
N PHE A 91 28.24 23.98 -0.84
CA PHE A 91 27.52 25.25 -0.67
C PHE A 91 28.41 26.37 -0.10
N GLY A 92 29.70 26.11 0.14
CA GLY A 92 30.63 27.08 0.73
C GLY A 92 30.30 27.46 2.18
N VAL A 93 29.62 26.59 2.93
CA VAL A 93 29.23 26.82 4.33
C VAL A 93 29.95 25.86 5.28
N ARG A 94 30.11 26.28 6.54
CA ARG A 94 30.79 25.48 7.57
C ARG A 94 29.97 24.24 7.98
N GLN A 95 28.65 24.37 8.04
CA GLN A 95 27.72 23.29 8.41
C GLN A 95 26.36 23.51 7.71
N LEU A 96 25.69 22.40 7.40
CA LEU A 96 24.34 22.37 6.84
C LEU A 96 23.63 21.09 7.30
N HIS A 97 22.39 21.20 7.80
CA HIS A 97 21.59 20.02 8.09
C HIS A 97 20.96 19.47 6.80
N ALA A 98 21.62 18.48 6.20
CA ALA A 98 21.20 17.90 4.91
C ALA A 98 19.86 17.13 4.99
N ASP A 99 19.39 16.78 6.17
CA ASP A 99 18.08 16.21 6.45
C ASP A 99 16.97 17.26 6.55
N SER A 100 17.31 18.55 6.69
CA SER A 100 16.36 19.66 6.76
C SER A 100 16.00 20.20 5.37
N PRO A 101 14.76 19.98 4.87
CA PRO A 101 14.36 20.51 3.57
C PRO A 101 14.43 22.04 3.52
N ALA A 102 14.11 22.71 4.64
CA ALA A 102 14.11 24.16 4.72
C ALA A 102 15.52 24.75 4.62
N GLU A 103 16.52 24.10 5.24
CA GLU A 103 17.91 24.54 5.13
C GLU A 103 18.47 24.30 3.72
N LEU A 104 18.18 23.13 3.13
CA LEU A 104 18.55 22.86 1.74
C LEU A 104 17.96 23.89 0.78
N LEU A 105 16.68 24.23 0.89
CA LEU A 105 16.05 25.26 0.05
C LEU A 105 16.73 26.62 0.20
N LYS A 106 17.06 27.03 1.43
CA LYS A 106 17.80 28.28 1.68
C LYS A 106 19.22 28.23 1.10
N ALA A 107 19.90 27.08 1.17
CA ALA A 107 21.24 26.91 0.61
C ALA A 107 21.23 27.00 -0.92
N PHE A 108 20.27 26.34 -1.57
CA PHE A 108 20.08 26.45 -3.03
C PHE A 108 19.71 27.87 -3.46
N ALA A 109 18.79 28.54 -2.75
CA ALA A 109 18.42 29.92 -3.06
C ALA A 109 19.64 30.87 -2.96
N ARG A 110 20.49 30.71 -1.94
CA ARG A 110 21.76 31.46 -1.81
C ARG A 110 22.75 31.18 -2.93
N ALA A 111 22.73 29.96 -3.47
CA ALA A 111 23.51 29.57 -4.65
C ALA A 111 22.85 30.01 -5.98
N GLY A 112 21.75 30.79 -5.93
CA GLY A 112 21.06 31.29 -7.11
C GLY A 112 20.06 30.32 -7.74
N VAL A 113 19.71 29.23 -7.04
CA VAL A 113 18.78 28.21 -7.53
C VAL A 113 17.50 28.21 -6.68
N GLU A 114 16.41 28.72 -7.25
CA GLU A 114 15.09 28.68 -6.62
C GLU A 114 14.39 27.34 -6.87
N LEU A 115 14.00 26.64 -5.80
CA LEU A 115 13.37 25.33 -5.88
C LEU A 115 12.02 25.31 -5.14
N PRO A 116 10.97 24.72 -5.74
CA PRO A 116 9.67 24.61 -5.08
C PRO A 116 9.67 23.59 -3.92
N ASN A 117 10.60 22.62 -3.94
CA ASN A 117 10.79 21.60 -2.92
C ASN A 117 12.09 20.83 -3.19
N THR A 118 12.49 19.97 -2.25
CA THR A 118 13.70 19.12 -2.36
C THR A 118 13.39 17.70 -2.82
N ARG A 119 12.29 17.46 -3.55
CA ARG A 119 11.98 16.11 -4.08
C ARG A 119 13.04 15.71 -5.11
N ALA A 120 13.35 14.42 -5.16
CA ALA A 120 14.43 13.91 -6.01
C ALA A 120 14.30 14.29 -7.49
N TRP A 121 13.08 14.30 -8.04
CA TRP A 121 12.85 14.70 -9.44
C TRP A 121 13.09 16.18 -9.69
N VAL A 122 12.84 17.06 -8.72
CA VAL A 122 13.15 18.49 -8.80
C VAL A 122 14.67 18.66 -8.76
N LEU A 123 15.33 18.03 -7.78
CA LEU A 123 16.78 18.10 -7.62
C LEU A 123 17.54 17.58 -8.84
N ARG A 124 17.07 16.50 -9.48
CA ARG A 124 17.69 15.96 -10.70
C ARG A 124 17.65 16.91 -11.89
N GLY A 125 16.77 17.92 -11.90
CA GLY A 125 16.71 18.96 -12.92
C GLY A 125 17.64 20.14 -12.66
N VAL A 126 18.46 20.09 -11.61
CA VAL A 126 19.34 21.17 -11.17
C VAL A 126 20.80 20.80 -11.43
N GLU A 127 21.53 21.68 -12.11
CA GLU A 127 22.97 21.56 -12.26
C GLU A 127 23.68 22.25 -11.08
N HIS A 128 24.03 21.47 -10.04
CA HIS A 128 24.80 21.95 -8.90
C HIS A 128 25.61 20.79 -8.27
N PRO A 129 26.88 20.99 -7.87
CA PRO A 129 27.74 19.91 -7.35
C PRO A 129 27.18 19.23 -6.09
N ALA A 130 26.41 19.95 -5.27
CA ALA A 130 25.74 19.38 -4.10
C ALA A 130 24.57 18.43 -4.44
N VAL A 131 23.97 18.51 -5.63
CA VAL A 131 22.77 17.72 -6.00
C VAL A 131 23.01 16.21 -5.87
N PRO A 132 24.03 15.59 -6.51
CA PRO A 132 24.27 14.16 -6.36
C PRO A 132 24.51 13.76 -4.90
N LEU A 133 25.21 14.59 -4.13
CA LEU A 133 25.49 14.34 -2.70
C LEU A 133 24.21 14.38 -1.85
N VAL A 134 23.33 15.35 -2.09
CA VAL A 134 22.04 15.48 -1.40
C VAL A 134 21.13 14.30 -1.75
N LEU A 135 21.14 13.84 -3.00
CA LEU A 135 20.36 12.66 -3.40
C LEU A 135 20.86 11.39 -2.70
N GLU A 136 22.17 11.15 -2.68
CA GLU A 136 22.77 10.02 -1.96
C GLU A 136 22.50 10.10 -0.46
N TYR A 137 22.70 11.27 0.16
CA TYR A 137 22.42 11.49 1.57
C TYR A 137 20.96 11.18 1.91
N LYS A 138 19.99 11.67 1.12
CA LYS A 138 18.56 11.43 1.36
C LYS A 138 18.19 9.95 1.25
N GLU A 139 18.82 9.21 0.33
CA GLU A 139 18.61 7.78 0.21
C GLU A 139 19.13 7.03 1.44
N LEU A 140 20.39 7.25 1.82
CA LEU A 140 21.02 6.62 2.97
C LEU A 140 20.38 7.03 4.30
N TYR A 141 20.00 8.30 4.45
CA TYR A 141 19.33 8.82 5.63
C TYR A 141 17.98 8.13 5.85
N ARG A 142 17.24 7.86 4.76
CA ARG A 142 15.98 7.11 4.84
C ARG A 142 16.21 5.67 5.29
N ILE A 143 17.25 5.00 4.77
CA ILE A 143 17.61 3.64 5.21
C ILE A 143 17.98 3.65 6.69
N TRP A 144 18.85 4.56 7.12
CA TRP A 144 19.28 4.66 8.51
C TRP A 144 18.12 4.92 9.48
N THR A 145 17.23 5.86 9.14
CA THR A 145 16.12 6.24 10.03
C THR A 145 14.97 5.23 10.02
N ALA A 146 14.68 4.59 8.89
CA ALA A 146 13.56 3.66 8.77
C ALA A 146 13.93 2.19 9.01
N HIS A 147 15.19 1.80 8.78
CA HIS A 147 15.68 0.42 8.85
C HIS A 147 17.11 0.31 9.40
N GLY A 148 17.57 1.30 10.20
CA GLY A 148 18.89 1.23 10.83
C GLY A 148 18.93 0.30 12.05
N TRP A 149 20.05 0.31 12.77
CA TRP A 149 20.26 -0.51 13.97
C TRP A 149 19.15 -0.36 15.02
N ALA A 150 18.68 0.87 15.29
CA ALA A 150 17.59 1.11 16.23
C ALA A 150 16.25 0.48 15.79
N TRP A 151 15.99 0.42 14.48
CA TRP A 151 14.83 -0.29 13.94
C TRP A 151 15.02 -1.80 14.14
N ARG A 152 16.19 -2.34 13.79
CA ARG A 152 16.49 -3.76 13.99
C ARG A 152 16.29 -4.16 15.45
N ASP A 153 16.80 -3.39 16.40
CA ASP A 153 16.65 -3.66 17.84
C ASP A 153 15.20 -3.61 18.33
N ALA A 154 14.38 -2.76 17.72
CA ALA A 154 12.97 -2.61 18.11
C ALA A 154 12.09 -3.72 17.55
N TRP A 155 12.43 -4.30 16.40
CA TRP A 155 11.52 -5.17 15.64
C TRP A 155 12.03 -6.58 15.40
N VAL A 156 13.33 -6.84 15.61
CA VAL A 156 13.95 -8.14 15.39
C VAL A 156 14.37 -8.74 16.72
N ALA A 157 13.83 -9.91 17.05
CA ALA A 157 14.17 -10.69 18.22
C ALA A 157 14.22 -12.17 17.84
N ASP A 158 15.11 -12.94 18.48
CA ASP A 158 15.20 -14.40 18.29
C ASP A 158 15.33 -14.85 16.81
N GLY A 159 16.03 -14.05 15.99
CA GLY A 159 16.22 -14.33 14.57
C GLY A 159 14.97 -14.09 13.71
N ARG A 160 14.00 -13.30 14.19
CA ARG A 160 12.74 -13.05 13.50
C ARG A 160 12.32 -11.59 13.61
N PHE A 161 11.75 -11.07 12.52
CA PHE A 161 11.09 -9.78 12.48
C PHE A 161 9.62 -9.95 12.88
N HIS A 162 9.19 -9.22 13.92
CA HIS A 162 7.85 -9.33 14.50
C HIS A 162 7.02 -8.06 14.24
N PRO A 163 6.42 -7.92 13.04
CA PRO A 163 5.54 -6.80 12.76
C PRO A 163 4.26 -6.87 13.59
N GLU A 164 3.84 -5.74 14.16
CA GLU A 164 2.55 -5.64 14.83
C GLU A 164 1.49 -5.09 13.86
N TYR A 165 0.76 -6.00 13.22
CA TYR A 165 -0.32 -5.66 12.28
C TYR A 165 -1.56 -5.12 12.99
N VAL A 166 -2.21 -4.14 12.35
CA VAL A 166 -3.53 -3.61 12.68
C VAL A 166 -4.44 -3.82 11.47
N PRO A 167 -5.08 -5.00 11.34
CA PRO A 167 -6.08 -5.24 10.30
C PRO A 167 -7.20 -4.21 10.34
N GLY A 168 -7.65 -3.76 9.17
CA GLY A 168 -8.63 -2.69 9.06
C GLY A 168 -8.18 -1.34 9.64
N GLY A 169 -6.88 -1.14 9.89
CA GLY A 169 -6.34 0.03 10.58
C GLY A 169 -6.47 1.35 9.81
N VAL A 170 -6.70 1.30 8.50
CA VAL A 170 -7.06 2.47 7.70
C VAL A 170 -8.51 2.39 7.23
N VAL A 171 -9.08 3.54 6.87
CA VAL A 171 -10.46 3.66 6.42
C VAL A 171 -10.81 2.73 5.24
N SER A 172 -9.90 2.56 4.27
CA SER A 172 -10.08 1.63 3.16
C SER A 172 -9.93 0.17 3.56
N GLY A 173 -9.75 -0.14 4.85
CA GLY A 173 -9.56 -1.47 5.43
C GLY A 173 -8.25 -2.18 5.09
N ARG A 174 -7.28 -1.47 4.50
CA ARG A 174 -5.91 -2.00 4.43
C ARG A 174 -5.37 -2.19 5.84
N TRP A 175 -4.46 -3.14 5.96
CA TRP A 175 -3.76 -3.35 7.21
C TRP A 175 -2.76 -2.21 7.42
N ALA A 176 -2.69 -1.73 8.65
CA ALA A 176 -1.66 -0.83 9.12
C ALA A 176 -0.70 -1.59 10.05
N THR A 177 0.33 -0.91 10.54
CA THR A 177 1.20 -1.42 11.59
C THR A 177 1.34 -0.43 12.72
N ARG A 178 1.43 -0.95 13.94
CA ARG A 178 1.97 -0.14 15.05
C ARG A 178 3.47 -0.01 14.84
N GLY A 179 4.02 1.18 15.07
CA GLY A 179 5.43 1.47 14.85
C GLY A 179 5.83 2.10 13.50
N GLY A 180 4.87 2.45 12.64
CA GLY A 180 5.13 3.16 11.39
C GLY A 180 5.52 2.26 10.22
N GLY A 181 6.34 2.78 9.29
CA GLY A 181 6.70 2.15 8.01
C GLY A 181 7.56 0.87 8.08
N ALA A 182 7.57 0.16 9.21
CA ALA A 182 8.38 -1.03 9.45
C ALA A 182 8.19 -2.14 8.38
N LEU A 183 7.01 -2.21 7.75
CA LEU A 183 6.75 -3.18 6.68
C LEU A 183 7.39 -2.84 5.34
N GLN A 184 7.79 -1.60 5.08
CA GLN A 184 8.31 -1.21 3.75
C GLN A 184 9.79 -1.58 3.63
N ILE A 185 10.11 -2.88 3.67
CA ILE A 185 11.47 -3.40 3.66
C ILE A 185 12.13 -3.08 2.31
N PRO A 186 13.13 -2.17 2.24
CA PRO A 186 13.78 -1.80 1.00
C PRO A 186 14.53 -2.99 0.42
N LYS A 187 14.61 -3.08 -0.92
CA LYS A 187 15.26 -4.21 -1.62
C LYS A 187 16.64 -4.56 -1.07
N VAL A 188 17.44 -3.56 -0.70
CA VAL A 188 18.77 -3.78 -0.12
C VAL A 188 18.74 -4.46 1.25
N ILE A 189 17.75 -4.16 2.09
CA ILE A 189 17.55 -4.74 3.42
C ILE A 189 16.86 -6.12 3.33
N ARG A 190 16.08 -6.40 2.28
CA ARG A 190 15.45 -7.72 2.05
C ARG A 190 16.46 -8.88 2.06
N ARG A 191 17.74 -8.60 1.81
CA ARG A 191 18.85 -9.58 1.91
C ARG A 191 19.02 -10.17 3.32
N ALA A 192 18.53 -9.49 4.35
CA ALA A 192 18.52 -9.99 5.71
C ALA A 192 17.34 -10.93 5.99
N VAL A 193 16.37 -11.05 5.09
CA VAL A 193 15.24 -11.99 5.21
C VAL A 193 15.64 -13.28 4.51
N VAL A 194 16.05 -14.26 5.31
CA VAL A 194 16.56 -15.56 4.84
C VAL A 194 15.78 -16.66 5.53
N ALA A 195 15.31 -17.64 4.76
CA ALA A 195 14.54 -18.76 5.27
C ALA A 195 15.37 -19.63 6.23
N ASP A 196 14.68 -20.28 7.17
CA ASP A 196 15.31 -21.24 8.07
C ASP A 196 15.94 -22.43 7.31
N PRO A 197 16.95 -23.11 7.87
CA PRO A 197 17.57 -24.25 7.20
C PRO A 197 16.57 -25.36 6.86
N GLY A 198 16.54 -25.79 5.59
CA GLY A 198 15.58 -26.79 5.08
C GLY A 198 14.21 -26.21 4.71
N TRP A 199 14.04 -24.89 4.83
CA TRP A 199 12.83 -24.16 4.49
C TRP A 199 13.11 -23.16 3.37
N THR A 200 12.04 -22.67 2.73
CA THR A 200 12.07 -21.65 1.68
C THR A 200 10.89 -20.70 1.86
N PHE A 201 10.94 -19.56 1.18
CA PHE A 201 9.78 -18.69 1.01
C PHE A 201 9.04 -19.00 -0.28
N VAL A 202 7.71 -18.90 -0.22
CA VAL A 202 6.84 -18.69 -1.36
C VAL A 202 6.32 -17.26 -1.26
N VAL A 203 6.84 -16.39 -2.11
CA VAL A 203 6.48 -14.97 -2.18
C VAL A 203 5.53 -14.78 -3.34
N ALA A 204 4.40 -14.12 -3.13
CA ALA A 204 3.43 -13.84 -4.19
C ALA A 204 2.94 -12.40 -4.14
N ASP A 205 3.00 -11.71 -5.28
CA ASP A 205 2.52 -10.33 -5.46
C ASP A 205 1.34 -10.29 -6.43
N ALA A 206 0.25 -9.61 -6.04
CA ALA A 206 -0.89 -9.38 -6.92
C ALA A 206 -0.67 -8.12 -7.78
N GLY A 207 0.17 -8.26 -8.81
CA GLY A 207 0.49 -7.18 -9.73
C GLY A 207 -0.74 -6.51 -10.34
N GLN A 208 -0.77 -5.17 -10.27
CA GLN A 208 -1.84 -4.34 -10.84
C GLN A 208 -3.23 -4.57 -10.21
N LEU A 209 -3.29 -4.94 -8.92
CA LEU A 209 -4.54 -5.25 -8.22
C LEU A 209 -5.62 -4.17 -8.35
N GLU A 210 -5.33 -2.92 -8.00
CA GLU A 210 -6.32 -1.83 -8.05
C GLU A 210 -6.92 -1.57 -9.45
N PRO A 211 -6.10 -1.46 -10.53
CA PRO A 211 -6.59 -1.46 -11.91
C PRO A 211 -7.55 -2.62 -12.26
N ARG A 212 -7.22 -3.84 -11.82
CA ARG A 212 -8.04 -5.04 -12.09
C ARG A 212 -9.33 -5.04 -11.28
N VAL A 213 -9.27 -4.53 -10.06
CA VAL A 213 -10.47 -4.28 -9.25
C VAL A 213 -11.41 -3.35 -10.01
N LEU A 214 -10.93 -2.23 -10.56
CA LEU A 214 -11.77 -1.34 -11.36
C LEU A 214 -12.39 -2.07 -12.57
N ALA A 215 -11.60 -2.89 -13.27
CA ALA A 215 -12.09 -3.71 -14.38
C ALA A 215 -13.22 -4.66 -13.93
N ALA A 216 -13.09 -5.29 -12.77
CA ALA A 216 -14.05 -6.26 -12.26
C ALA A 216 -15.34 -5.61 -11.71
N VAL A 217 -15.25 -4.46 -11.04
CA VAL A 217 -16.41 -3.86 -10.36
C VAL A 217 -17.18 -2.85 -11.20
N SER A 218 -16.57 -2.31 -12.25
CA SER A 218 -17.21 -1.25 -13.04
C SER A 218 -18.31 -1.75 -13.96
N GLY A 219 -18.26 -3.02 -14.39
CA GLY A 219 -19.14 -3.54 -15.45
C GLY A 219 -18.79 -3.05 -16.85
N ASP A 220 -17.59 -2.49 -17.05
CA ASP A 220 -17.11 -2.09 -18.37
C ASP A 220 -16.51 -3.29 -19.11
N GLU A 221 -17.24 -3.85 -20.08
CA GLU A 221 -16.86 -5.08 -20.79
C GLU A 221 -15.48 -4.98 -21.45
N ARG A 222 -15.18 -3.84 -22.10
CA ARG A 222 -13.89 -3.62 -22.77
C ARG A 222 -12.74 -3.59 -21.77
N LEU A 223 -12.93 -2.94 -20.63
CA LEU A 223 -11.93 -2.92 -19.57
C LEU A 223 -11.77 -4.31 -18.92
N ALA A 224 -12.87 -5.05 -18.77
CA ALA A 224 -12.86 -6.41 -18.22
C ALA A 224 -12.10 -7.38 -19.13
N GLU A 225 -12.31 -7.31 -20.45
CA GLU A 225 -11.54 -8.06 -21.46
C GLU A 225 -10.05 -7.70 -21.40
N ALA A 226 -9.71 -6.40 -21.31
CA ALA A 226 -8.34 -5.96 -21.14
C ALA A 226 -7.71 -6.51 -19.85
N GLY A 227 -8.50 -6.64 -18.77
CA GLY A 227 -8.11 -7.28 -17.52
C GLY A 227 -7.87 -8.78 -17.63
N GLY A 228 -8.42 -9.45 -18.65
CA GLY A 228 -8.18 -10.87 -18.93
C GLY A 228 -6.90 -11.16 -19.72
N ALA A 229 -6.32 -10.15 -20.39
CA ALA A 229 -5.31 -10.32 -21.44
C ALA A 229 -3.83 -10.41 -20.97
N GLY A 230 -3.57 -10.68 -19.68
CA GLY A 230 -2.23 -10.62 -19.10
C GLY A 230 -1.91 -9.22 -18.58
N ASP A 231 -0.93 -8.51 -19.14
CA ASP A 231 -0.61 -7.13 -18.72
C ASP A 231 -1.71 -6.14 -19.14
N LEU A 232 -2.49 -5.67 -18.15
CA LEU A 232 -3.61 -4.77 -18.35
C LEU A 232 -3.18 -3.44 -19.00
N TYR A 233 -2.03 -2.87 -18.62
CA TYR A 233 -1.58 -1.61 -19.21
C TYR A 233 -1.17 -1.79 -20.67
N ALA A 234 -0.55 -2.92 -21.01
CA ALA A 234 -0.23 -3.24 -22.40
C ALA A 234 -1.49 -3.48 -23.25
N ALA A 235 -2.51 -4.14 -22.67
CA ALA A 235 -3.80 -4.33 -23.32
C ALA A 235 -4.50 -2.99 -23.60
N LEU A 236 -4.60 -2.12 -22.59
CA LEU A 236 -5.14 -0.76 -22.72
C LEU A 236 -4.35 0.06 -23.75
N ALA A 237 -3.04 -0.06 -23.75
CA ALA A 237 -2.19 0.68 -24.67
C ALA A 237 -2.48 0.35 -26.12
N ARG A 238 -2.60 -0.94 -26.44
CA ARG A 238 -2.96 -1.41 -27.78
C ARG A 238 -4.37 -0.98 -28.18
N ASP A 239 -5.31 -1.04 -27.26
CA ASP A 239 -6.72 -0.75 -27.53
C ASP A 239 -6.99 0.76 -27.72
N ALA A 240 -6.43 1.62 -26.86
CA ALA A 240 -6.84 3.02 -26.75
C ALA A 240 -5.71 4.06 -26.78
N PHE A 241 -4.44 3.67 -26.61
CA PHE A 241 -3.32 4.62 -26.47
C PHE A 241 -2.20 4.45 -27.50
N ALA A 242 -2.52 3.92 -28.70
CA ALA A 242 -1.56 3.76 -29.79
C ALA A 242 -0.26 3.03 -29.41
N GLY A 243 -0.36 2.05 -28.50
CA GLY A 243 0.77 1.27 -28.00
C GLY A 243 1.55 1.92 -26.84
N ASP A 244 1.20 3.13 -26.41
CA ASP A 244 1.88 3.81 -25.30
C ASP A 244 1.39 3.31 -23.93
N ARG A 245 2.12 2.30 -23.40
CA ARG A 245 1.89 1.71 -22.08
C ARG A 245 2.02 2.71 -20.94
N ALA A 246 2.97 3.64 -21.02
CA ALA A 246 3.19 4.63 -19.96
C ALA A 246 2.01 5.60 -19.88
N ARG A 247 1.51 6.06 -21.02
CA ARG A 247 0.33 6.93 -21.11
C ARG A 247 -0.94 6.21 -20.65
N ALA A 248 -1.12 4.94 -21.01
CA ALA A 248 -2.25 4.12 -20.53
C ALA A 248 -2.24 3.98 -19.00
N LYS A 249 -1.07 3.71 -18.41
CA LYS A 249 -0.88 3.65 -16.95
C LYS A 249 -1.24 4.98 -16.28
N VAL A 250 -0.72 6.11 -16.79
CA VAL A 250 -1.03 7.44 -16.26
C VAL A 250 -2.52 7.74 -16.33
N ALA A 251 -3.19 7.39 -17.43
CA ALA A 251 -4.62 7.61 -17.59
C ALA A 251 -5.44 6.85 -16.54
N LEU A 252 -5.19 5.56 -16.37
CA LEU A 252 -5.95 4.70 -15.46
C LEU A 252 -5.72 5.09 -14.00
N LEU A 253 -4.47 5.36 -13.61
CA LEU A 253 -4.16 5.84 -12.25
C LEU A 253 -4.76 7.23 -12.00
N GLY A 254 -4.74 8.12 -13.00
CA GLY A 254 -5.39 9.43 -12.92
C GLY A 254 -6.89 9.31 -12.67
N ALA A 255 -7.54 8.34 -13.32
CA ALA A 255 -8.98 8.13 -13.20
C ALA A 255 -9.35 7.60 -11.82
N MET A 256 -8.59 6.64 -11.29
CA MET A 256 -8.81 6.09 -9.95
C MET A 256 -8.48 7.08 -8.83
N TYR A 257 -7.40 7.86 -8.97
CA TYR A 257 -6.90 8.72 -7.89
C TYR A 257 -7.32 10.19 -7.97
N GLY A 258 -8.04 10.59 -9.03
CA GLY A 258 -8.48 11.96 -9.24
C GLY A 258 -7.34 12.95 -9.51
N GLN A 259 -6.23 12.48 -10.08
CA GLN A 259 -5.13 13.36 -10.50
C GLN A 259 -5.45 13.97 -11.88
N THR A 260 -5.77 15.26 -11.90
CA THR A 260 -6.24 15.99 -13.10
C THR A 260 -5.25 17.05 -13.61
N GLY A 261 -3.96 16.92 -13.30
CA GLY A 261 -2.92 17.89 -13.69
C GLY A 261 -1.96 17.38 -14.77
N GLY A 262 -1.45 18.29 -15.61
CA GLY A 262 -0.36 18.02 -16.57
C GLY A 262 -0.71 16.99 -17.66
N ALA A 263 0.22 16.09 -17.97
CA ALA A 263 0.08 15.06 -19.02
C ALA A 263 -1.08 14.06 -18.78
N ALA A 264 -1.67 14.04 -17.58
CA ALA A 264 -2.82 13.20 -17.26
C ALA A 264 -4.12 13.67 -17.94
N VAL A 265 -4.29 14.97 -18.22
CA VAL A 265 -5.57 15.51 -18.75
C VAL A 265 -5.90 14.94 -20.15
N PRO A 266 -4.98 14.97 -21.14
CA PRO A 266 -5.26 14.37 -22.45
C PRO A 266 -5.42 12.84 -22.37
N ALA A 267 -4.74 12.19 -21.42
CA ALA A 267 -4.81 10.74 -21.24
C ALA A 267 -6.16 10.31 -20.63
N LEU A 268 -6.68 11.08 -19.67
CA LEU A 268 -8.00 10.89 -19.08
C LEU A 268 -9.13 11.07 -20.09
N ALA A 269 -9.02 12.04 -21.01
CA ALA A 269 -10.02 12.23 -22.06
C ALA A 269 -10.14 11.00 -22.98
N VAL A 270 -9.00 10.37 -23.30
CA VAL A 270 -8.97 9.10 -24.06
C VAL A 270 -9.61 7.97 -23.25
N LEU A 271 -9.30 7.85 -21.96
CA LEU A 271 -9.90 6.82 -21.09
C LEU A 271 -11.42 6.99 -21.00
N LYS A 272 -11.89 8.21 -20.73
CA LYS A 272 -13.33 8.54 -20.64
C LYS A 272 -14.09 8.19 -21.92
N ARG A 273 -13.46 8.34 -23.09
CA ARG A 273 -14.08 8.00 -24.38
C ARG A 273 -14.16 6.50 -24.62
N ASN A 274 -13.11 5.76 -24.28
CA ASN A 274 -13.01 4.32 -24.61
C ASN A 274 -13.55 3.38 -23.52
N TYR A 275 -13.58 3.83 -22.26
CA TYR A 275 -14.06 3.08 -21.08
C TYR A 275 -15.01 3.96 -20.25
N PRO A 276 -16.14 4.43 -20.83
CA PRO A 276 -17.03 5.38 -20.18
C PRO A 276 -17.71 4.80 -18.95
N THR A 277 -17.98 3.49 -18.91
CA THR A 277 -18.63 2.82 -17.77
C THR A 277 -17.67 2.75 -16.59
N ALA A 278 -16.41 2.38 -16.82
CA ALA A 278 -15.37 2.40 -15.79
C ALA A 278 -15.12 3.80 -15.22
N PHE A 279 -15.04 4.80 -16.10
CA PHE A 279 -14.91 6.19 -15.66
C PHE A 279 -16.16 6.65 -14.88
N GLY A 280 -17.35 6.27 -15.35
CA GLY A 280 -18.63 6.56 -14.70
C GLY A 280 -18.73 5.99 -13.28
N TYR A 281 -18.22 4.77 -13.06
CA TYR A 281 -18.20 4.12 -11.75
C TYR A 281 -17.44 4.94 -10.70
N VAL A 282 -16.20 5.34 -10.99
CA VAL A 282 -15.37 6.11 -10.06
C VAL A 282 -15.88 7.55 -9.88
N GLU A 283 -16.41 8.16 -10.95
CA GLU A 283 -17.04 9.48 -10.87
C GLU A 283 -18.35 9.47 -10.06
N ALA A 284 -19.13 8.38 -10.10
CA ALA A 284 -20.32 8.23 -9.27
C ALA A 284 -19.95 8.23 -7.77
N ALA A 285 -18.90 7.48 -7.39
CA ALA A 285 -18.39 7.51 -6.03
C ALA A 285 -17.90 8.90 -5.60
N ALA A 286 -17.26 9.64 -6.51
CA ALA A 286 -16.83 11.02 -6.27
C ALA A 286 -18.02 11.96 -6.04
N ARG A 287 -19.03 11.93 -6.93
CA ARG A 287 -20.23 12.75 -6.82
C ARG A 287 -21.03 12.46 -5.55
N THR A 288 -21.21 11.17 -5.21
CA THR A 288 -21.88 10.79 -3.96
C THR A 288 -21.12 11.33 -2.75
N GLY A 289 -19.78 11.24 -2.76
CA GLY A 289 -18.95 11.80 -1.70
C GLY A 289 -19.03 13.32 -1.59
N GLU A 290 -18.97 14.03 -2.72
CA GLU A 290 -19.13 15.49 -2.80
C GLU A 290 -20.49 15.95 -2.25
N ALA A 291 -21.54 15.17 -2.49
CA ALA A 291 -22.88 15.41 -1.96
C ALA A 291 -23.06 14.98 -0.49
N GLY A 292 -22.01 14.49 0.17
CA GLY A 292 -22.08 14.01 1.57
C GLY A 292 -22.77 12.66 1.75
N GLY A 293 -23.05 11.94 0.66
CA GLY A 293 -23.67 10.62 0.68
C GLY A 293 -22.74 9.52 1.18
N LEU A 294 -23.35 8.36 1.48
CA LEU A 294 -22.61 7.16 1.89
C LEU A 294 -22.02 6.46 0.66
N VAL A 295 -20.71 6.22 0.70
CA VAL A 295 -19.98 5.48 -0.33
C VAL A 295 -19.51 4.15 0.26
N ARG A 296 -19.69 3.06 -0.48
CA ARG A 296 -19.32 1.71 -0.05
C ARG A 296 -18.43 1.03 -1.09
N SER A 297 -17.50 0.20 -0.63
CA SER A 297 -16.76 -0.76 -1.46
C SER A 297 -17.65 -1.92 -1.92
N TRP A 298 -17.10 -2.83 -2.70
CA TRP A 298 -17.83 -3.96 -3.28
C TRP A 298 -18.51 -4.88 -2.25
N LEU A 299 -17.80 -5.28 -1.19
CA LEU A 299 -18.37 -6.10 -0.12
C LEU A 299 -19.15 -5.29 0.93
N GLY A 300 -19.20 -3.96 0.79
CA GLY A 300 -20.04 -3.08 1.58
C GLY A 300 -19.33 -2.34 2.73
N ARG A 301 -17.99 -2.33 2.78
CA ARG A 301 -17.26 -1.47 3.71
C ARG A 301 -17.67 -0.02 3.48
N THR A 302 -18.13 0.64 4.53
CA THR A 302 -18.67 2.00 4.42
C THR A 302 -17.58 3.03 4.67
N CYS A 303 -17.44 3.97 3.74
CA CYS A 303 -16.58 5.12 3.88
C CYS A 303 -17.11 6.03 5.01
N PRO A 304 -16.32 6.30 6.07
CA PRO A 304 -16.71 7.17 7.17
C PRO A 304 -17.18 8.53 6.66
N PRO A 305 -18.19 9.15 7.29
CA PRO A 305 -18.67 10.49 6.94
C PRO A 305 -17.55 11.54 6.95
N GLY A 306 -17.74 12.65 6.23
CA GLY A 306 -16.71 13.70 6.15
C GLY A 306 -16.35 14.38 7.49
N SER A 307 -17.18 14.24 8.52
CA SER A 307 -16.97 14.80 9.86
C SER A 307 -15.97 14.03 10.72
N VAL A 308 -15.59 12.80 10.34
CA VAL A 308 -14.57 12.01 11.05
C VAL A 308 -13.22 12.23 10.37
N GLY A 309 -12.48 13.25 10.81
CA GLY A 309 -11.05 13.42 10.47
C GLY A 309 -10.64 14.61 9.58
N PHE A 310 -11.53 15.54 9.28
CA PHE A 310 -11.15 16.87 8.75
C PHE A 310 -11.60 17.91 9.78
N ALA A 311 -10.64 18.46 10.54
CA ALA A 311 -10.92 19.33 11.69
C ALA A 311 -11.80 20.55 11.36
N ASP A 312 -12.77 20.76 12.25
CA ASP A 312 -13.40 21.99 12.74
C ASP A 312 -13.77 23.13 11.78
N GLY A 313 -15.05 23.53 11.84
CA GLY A 313 -15.47 24.87 11.43
C GLY A 313 -16.91 24.96 10.94
N GLU A 314 -17.81 25.31 11.88
CA GLU A 314 -19.07 26.05 11.69
C GLU A 314 -20.16 25.42 10.80
N GLU A 315 -21.29 25.11 11.43
CA GLU A 315 -22.59 25.09 10.75
C GLU A 315 -22.81 26.48 10.10
N ALA A 316 -22.62 26.56 8.78
CA ALA A 316 -22.82 27.81 8.04
C ALA A 316 -23.80 27.61 6.87
N ASP A 317 -24.85 28.42 6.95
CA ASP A 317 -25.91 28.79 6.03
C ASP A 317 -25.95 28.08 4.64
N PRO A 318 -27.04 27.36 4.30
CA PRO A 318 -27.19 26.69 3.01
C PRO A 318 -27.29 27.63 1.79
N ASP A 319 -27.37 28.95 1.95
CA ASP A 319 -27.70 29.88 0.85
C ASP A 319 -26.55 30.78 0.34
N ALA A 320 -25.29 30.53 0.73
CA ALA A 320 -24.14 31.24 0.16
C ALA A 320 -23.80 30.70 -1.24
N GLY A 321 -23.95 31.55 -2.27
CA GLY A 321 -23.72 31.22 -3.68
C GLY A 321 -22.44 30.45 -3.99
N ALA A 322 -22.49 29.67 -5.08
CA ALA A 322 -21.47 28.71 -5.48
C ALA A 322 -20.16 29.35 -5.97
N ASP A 323 -19.33 29.85 -5.06
CA ASP A 323 -17.91 30.09 -5.33
C ASP A 323 -17.16 28.73 -5.39
N PRO A 324 -16.61 28.32 -6.55
CA PRO A 324 -15.84 27.07 -6.68
C PRO A 324 -14.57 27.05 -5.82
N GLN A 325 -14.12 28.22 -5.35
CA GLN A 325 -12.96 28.43 -4.51
C GLN A 325 -13.33 28.53 -3.02
N SER A 326 -14.62 28.47 -2.68
CA SER A 326 -15.07 28.45 -1.29
C SER A 326 -14.45 27.27 -0.51
N PRO A 327 -14.22 27.42 0.81
CA PRO A 327 -13.77 26.31 1.66
C PRO A 327 -14.68 25.07 1.52
N ARG A 328 -16.00 25.27 1.43
CA ARG A 328 -17.00 24.21 1.23
C ARG A 328 -16.81 23.47 -0.09
N ALA A 329 -16.66 24.19 -1.20
CA ALA A 329 -16.41 23.56 -2.51
C ALA A 329 -15.06 22.82 -2.55
N ARG A 330 -14.03 23.32 -1.85
CA ARG A 330 -12.74 22.63 -1.71
C ARG A 330 -12.85 21.35 -0.89
N ALA A 331 -13.57 21.41 0.24
CA ALA A 331 -13.82 20.25 1.10
C ALA A 331 -14.63 19.18 0.37
N ALA A 332 -15.71 19.57 -0.33
CA ALA A 332 -16.49 18.67 -1.17
C ALA A 332 -15.62 17.97 -2.23
N ARG A 333 -14.82 18.73 -3.00
CA ARG A 333 -13.90 18.13 -4.00
C ARG A 333 -12.84 17.22 -3.39
N SER A 334 -12.34 17.55 -2.19
CA SER A 334 -11.41 16.68 -1.46
C SER A 334 -12.08 15.37 -1.08
N ARG A 335 -13.32 15.45 -0.59
CA ARG A 335 -14.16 14.30 -0.27
C ARG A 335 -14.45 13.45 -1.50
N GLY A 336 -14.78 14.06 -2.65
CA GLY A 336 -14.99 13.35 -3.92
C GLY A 336 -13.76 12.59 -4.38
N ARG A 337 -12.56 13.19 -4.30
CA ARG A 337 -11.31 12.47 -4.57
C ARG A 337 -11.09 11.31 -3.59
N PHE A 338 -11.37 11.53 -2.31
CA PHE A 338 -11.22 10.49 -1.30
C PHE A 338 -12.16 9.30 -1.53
N THR A 339 -13.45 9.54 -1.77
CA THR A 339 -14.44 8.48 -1.98
C THR A 339 -14.22 7.72 -3.29
N ARG A 340 -13.72 8.41 -4.32
CA ARG A 340 -13.26 7.80 -5.56
C ARG A 340 -12.16 6.76 -5.33
N ASN A 341 -11.13 7.15 -4.57
CA ASN A 341 -10.03 6.25 -4.24
C ASN A 341 -10.52 5.11 -3.35
N PHE A 342 -11.41 5.43 -2.41
CA PHE A 342 -11.94 4.50 -1.42
C PHE A 342 -12.62 3.28 -2.06
N VAL A 343 -13.45 3.43 -3.10
CA VAL A 343 -14.18 2.29 -3.68
C VAL A 343 -13.23 1.26 -4.31
N ILE A 344 -12.10 1.72 -4.86
CA ILE A 344 -11.08 0.84 -5.46
C ILE A 344 -10.19 0.23 -4.37
N GLN A 345 -9.61 1.06 -3.50
CA GLN A 345 -8.71 0.60 -2.45
C GLN A 345 -9.41 -0.30 -1.43
N GLY A 346 -10.67 0.03 -1.11
CA GLY A 346 -11.53 -0.74 -0.23
C GLY A 346 -11.76 -2.14 -0.77
N THR A 347 -12.13 -2.23 -2.05
CA THR A 347 -12.35 -3.51 -2.72
C THR A 347 -11.06 -4.31 -2.92
N ALA A 348 -9.93 -3.64 -3.18
CA ALA A 348 -8.62 -4.30 -3.22
C ALA A 348 -8.24 -4.92 -1.87
N ALA A 349 -8.48 -4.20 -0.76
CA ALA A 349 -8.26 -4.73 0.59
C ALA A 349 -9.22 -5.89 0.91
N GLU A 350 -10.46 -5.86 0.42
CA GLU A 350 -11.41 -6.98 0.54
C GLU A 350 -10.94 -8.23 -0.19
N TRP A 351 -10.41 -8.06 -1.40
CA TRP A 351 -9.83 -9.18 -2.17
C TRP A 351 -8.62 -9.75 -1.44
N ALA A 352 -7.69 -8.91 -0.98
CA ALA A 352 -6.49 -9.35 -0.27
C ALA A 352 -6.82 -10.07 1.05
N SER A 353 -7.76 -9.56 1.86
CA SER A 353 -8.21 -10.26 3.07
C SER A 353 -8.87 -11.60 2.76
N THR A 354 -9.59 -11.71 1.64
CA THR A 354 -10.20 -12.97 1.19
C THR A 354 -9.14 -13.97 0.69
N LEU A 355 -8.12 -13.50 -0.03
CA LEU A 355 -6.94 -14.28 -0.38
C LEU A 355 -6.28 -14.85 0.88
N LEU A 356 -5.98 -14.00 1.87
CA LEU A 356 -5.36 -14.42 3.12
C LEU A 356 -6.22 -15.46 3.87
N ALA A 357 -7.53 -15.23 3.97
CA ALA A 357 -8.45 -16.15 4.64
C ALA A 357 -8.50 -17.53 3.95
N THR A 358 -8.60 -17.55 2.61
CA THR A 358 -8.64 -18.78 1.83
C THR A 358 -7.31 -19.53 1.85
N LEU A 359 -6.20 -18.81 1.74
CA LEU A 359 -4.84 -19.37 1.84
C LEU A 359 -4.60 -19.95 3.22
N ARG A 360 -4.95 -19.24 4.29
CA ARG A 360 -4.86 -19.76 5.66
C ARG A 360 -5.64 -21.08 5.82
N THR A 361 -6.79 -21.24 5.17
CA THR A 361 -7.54 -22.50 5.18
C THR A 361 -6.83 -23.59 4.39
N ALA A 362 -6.27 -23.26 3.22
CA ALA A 362 -5.55 -24.22 2.37
C ALA A 362 -4.26 -24.75 3.04
N LEU A 363 -3.59 -23.94 3.85
CA LEU A 363 -2.38 -24.33 4.59
C LEU A 363 -2.67 -25.06 5.91
N ALA A 364 -3.94 -25.20 6.32
CA ALA A 364 -4.28 -25.82 7.59
C ALA A 364 -3.85 -27.30 7.64
N GLY A 365 -3.05 -27.65 8.65
CA GLY A 365 -2.50 -29.00 8.82
C GLY A 365 -1.17 -29.24 8.11
N THR A 366 -0.64 -28.24 7.40
CA THR A 366 0.73 -28.23 6.89
C THR A 366 1.68 -27.56 7.90
N GLU A 367 2.98 -27.62 7.64
CA GLU A 367 3.99 -26.87 8.40
C GLU A 367 4.21 -25.44 7.85
N ALA A 368 3.53 -25.08 6.76
CA ALA A 368 3.68 -23.77 6.13
C ALA A 368 3.02 -22.66 6.96
N GLU A 369 3.75 -21.57 7.14
CA GLU A 369 3.34 -20.42 7.94
C GLU A 369 3.22 -19.16 7.07
N LEU A 370 2.09 -18.47 7.20
CA LEU A 370 1.97 -17.10 6.70
C LEU A 370 2.80 -16.18 7.61
N VAL A 371 3.88 -15.62 7.09
CA VAL A 371 4.86 -14.88 7.89
C VAL A 371 4.91 -13.38 7.59
N PHE A 372 4.44 -12.95 6.42
CA PHE A 372 4.44 -11.53 6.06
C PHE A 372 3.32 -11.20 5.07
N PHE A 373 2.79 -9.99 5.22
CA PHE A 373 1.81 -9.40 4.31
C PHE A 373 2.05 -7.90 4.17
N GLN A 374 2.03 -7.42 2.93
CA GLN A 374 2.09 -6.00 2.59
C GLN A 374 1.19 -5.72 1.39
N HIS A 375 0.01 -5.17 1.67
CA HIS A 375 -0.99 -4.74 0.67
C HIS A 375 -1.47 -5.88 -0.25
N ASP A 376 -0.73 -6.16 -1.30
CA ASP A 376 -0.97 -7.16 -2.35
C ASP A 376 0.10 -8.26 -2.37
N GLU A 377 1.14 -8.14 -1.54
CA GLU A 377 2.20 -9.12 -1.41
C GLU A 377 2.00 -9.99 -0.15
N VAL A 378 2.15 -11.31 -0.30
CA VAL A 378 2.12 -12.29 0.79
C VAL A 378 3.35 -13.19 0.74
N ILE A 379 3.88 -13.53 1.91
CA ILE A 379 4.99 -14.47 2.05
C ILE A 379 4.56 -15.63 2.94
N VAL A 380 4.73 -16.84 2.42
CA VAL A 380 4.62 -18.09 3.16
C VAL A 380 6.01 -18.65 3.38
N HIS A 381 6.36 -19.01 4.61
CA HIS A 381 7.58 -19.74 4.95
C HIS A 381 7.21 -21.21 5.16
N CYS A 382 7.85 -22.11 4.45
CA CYS A 382 7.49 -23.53 4.46
C CYS A 382 8.70 -24.44 4.27
N PRO A 383 8.63 -25.73 4.66
CA PRO A 383 9.65 -26.71 4.30
C PRO A 383 9.87 -26.74 2.79
N ALA A 384 11.12 -26.84 2.35
CA ALA A 384 11.47 -26.76 0.93
C ALA A 384 10.74 -27.81 0.07
N GLU A 385 10.46 -28.99 0.65
CA GLU A 385 9.69 -30.06 -0.01
C GLU A 385 8.20 -29.74 -0.22
N GLN A 386 7.64 -28.76 0.48
CA GLN A 386 6.24 -28.33 0.37
C GLN A 386 6.07 -27.12 -0.56
N ALA A 387 7.15 -26.53 -1.07
CA ALA A 387 7.15 -25.24 -1.75
C ALA A 387 6.23 -25.18 -2.98
N ASP A 388 6.27 -26.20 -3.84
CA ASP A 388 5.42 -26.27 -5.03
C ASP A 388 3.93 -26.37 -4.65
N ALA A 389 3.59 -27.21 -3.66
CA ALA A 389 2.22 -27.35 -3.17
C ALA A 389 1.71 -26.06 -2.53
N VAL A 390 2.56 -25.33 -1.82
CA VAL A 390 2.23 -24.02 -1.25
C VAL A 390 2.03 -22.98 -2.37
N ALA A 391 2.88 -22.96 -3.40
CA ALA A 391 2.71 -22.08 -4.55
C ALA A 391 1.38 -22.32 -5.29
N GLU A 392 1.02 -23.59 -5.51
CA GLU A 392 -0.29 -23.97 -6.06
C GLU A 392 -1.44 -23.51 -5.15
N ALA A 393 -1.31 -23.69 -3.83
CA ALA A 393 -2.31 -23.24 -2.87
C ALA A 393 -2.50 -21.72 -2.89
N VAL A 394 -1.43 -20.95 -3.07
CA VAL A 394 -1.48 -19.49 -3.24
C VAL A 394 -2.25 -19.11 -4.50
N THR A 395 -1.90 -19.70 -5.65
CA THR A 395 -2.62 -19.45 -6.92
C THR A 395 -4.09 -19.83 -6.84
N ALA A 396 -4.41 -21.01 -6.28
CA ALA A 396 -5.78 -21.46 -6.09
C ALA A 396 -6.58 -20.57 -5.14
N SER A 397 -5.93 -20.04 -4.09
CA SER A 397 -6.55 -19.10 -3.15
C SER A 397 -6.85 -17.75 -3.81
N GLY A 398 -5.97 -17.25 -4.68
CA GLY A 398 -6.23 -16.05 -5.49
C GLY A 398 -7.41 -16.21 -6.45
N ALA A 399 -7.50 -17.36 -7.13
CA ALA A 399 -8.64 -17.70 -7.97
C ALA A 399 -9.94 -17.79 -7.15
N ARG A 400 -9.89 -18.42 -5.97
CA ARG A 400 -11.03 -18.54 -5.06
C ARG A 400 -11.48 -17.19 -4.51
N ALA A 401 -10.55 -16.32 -4.10
CA ALA A 401 -10.86 -14.96 -3.65
C ALA A 401 -11.56 -14.16 -4.76
N THR A 402 -11.05 -14.26 -5.99
CA THR A 402 -11.66 -13.65 -7.17
C THR A 402 -13.09 -14.13 -7.39
N ALA A 403 -13.32 -15.45 -7.41
CA ALA A 403 -14.65 -16.02 -7.60
C ALA A 403 -15.63 -15.66 -6.46
N LEU A 404 -15.15 -15.61 -5.21
CA LEU A 404 -15.97 -15.22 -4.05
C LEU A 404 -16.43 -13.76 -4.12
N LEU A 405 -15.57 -12.86 -4.61
CA LEU A 405 -15.93 -11.44 -4.73
C LEU A 405 -16.75 -11.20 -5.98
N PHE A 406 -16.24 -11.59 -7.15
CA PHE A 406 -16.74 -11.10 -8.44
C PHE A 406 -17.58 -12.13 -9.20
N GLY A 407 -17.68 -13.37 -8.72
CA GLY A 407 -18.37 -14.45 -9.42
C GLY A 407 -17.60 -14.87 -10.69
N ASP A 408 -18.34 -15.17 -11.75
CA ASP A 408 -17.77 -15.44 -13.07
C ASP A 408 -17.35 -14.12 -13.72
N THR A 409 -16.04 -13.91 -13.87
CA THR A 409 -15.47 -12.67 -14.43
C THR A 409 -14.34 -12.99 -15.41
N PRO A 410 -14.26 -12.29 -16.55
CA PRO A 410 -13.13 -12.44 -17.47
C PRO A 410 -11.84 -11.79 -16.92
N VAL A 411 -11.94 -10.96 -15.87
CA VAL A 411 -10.79 -10.29 -15.26
C VAL A 411 -9.95 -11.30 -14.50
N ARG A 412 -8.66 -11.38 -14.85
CA ARG A 412 -7.70 -12.23 -14.13
C ARG A 412 -7.02 -11.42 -13.03
N PHE A 413 -6.69 -12.05 -11.92
CA PHE A 413 -5.88 -11.50 -10.82
C PHE A 413 -4.65 -12.40 -10.64
N PRO A 414 -3.66 -12.32 -11.56
CA PRO A 414 -2.48 -13.15 -11.47
C PRO A 414 -1.70 -12.84 -10.19
N LEU A 415 -1.13 -13.89 -9.60
CA LEU A 415 -0.17 -13.79 -8.51
C LEU A 415 1.18 -14.20 -9.10
N ASP A 416 2.11 -13.25 -9.12
CA ASP A 416 3.47 -13.52 -9.55
C ASP A 416 4.22 -14.18 -8.38
N THR A 417 4.39 -15.50 -8.46
CA THR A 417 4.95 -16.31 -7.38
C THR A 417 6.43 -16.60 -7.60
N SER A 418 7.24 -16.45 -6.55
CA SER A 418 8.66 -16.83 -6.51
C SER A 418 8.92 -17.77 -5.32
N ILE A 419 9.66 -18.86 -5.57
CA ILE A 419 10.16 -19.75 -4.51
C ILE A 419 11.63 -19.40 -4.29
N VAL A 420 11.96 -18.86 -3.12
CA VAL A 420 13.30 -18.30 -2.83
C VAL A 420 13.73 -18.52 -1.38
N ASP A 421 15.01 -18.77 -1.17
CA ASP A 421 15.60 -18.85 0.18
C ASP A 421 15.86 -17.47 0.79
N CYS A 422 15.95 -16.44 -0.06
CA CYS A 422 16.19 -15.05 0.33
C CYS A 422 15.17 -14.14 -0.34
N TYR A 423 14.49 -13.31 0.45
CA TYR A 423 13.45 -12.42 -0.06
C TYR A 423 13.97 -11.37 -1.06
N ALA A 424 15.27 -11.07 -1.06
CA ALA A 424 15.87 -10.17 -2.04
C ALA A 424 15.84 -10.71 -3.48
N ASP A 425 15.71 -12.04 -3.62
CA ASP A 425 15.73 -12.75 -4.90
C ASP A 425 14.32 -12.97 -5.49
N ALA A 426 13.26 -12.59 -4.75
CA ALA A 426 11.90 -12.57 -5.26
C ALA A 426 11.75 -11.56 -6.42
N ALA A 427 10.89 -11.91 -7.38
CA ALA A 427 10.68 -11.19 -8.65
C ALA A 427 10.21 -9.74 -8.49
#